data_AF-A0A2E4W3U7-F1
#
_entry.id   AF-A0A2E4W3U7-F1
#
_cell.length_a   1.000
_cell.length_b   1.000
_cell.length_c   1.000
_cell.angle_alpha   90.00
_cell.angle_beta   90.00
_cell.angle_gamma   90.00
#
_symmetry.space_group_name_H-M   'P 1'
#
loop_
_entity.id
_entity.type
_entity.pdbx_description
1 polymer ?
#
loop_
_entity_poly.entity_id
_entity_poly.type
_entity_poly.pdbx_seq_one_letter_code
_entity_poly.pdbx_strand_id
1 'polypeptide(L)'
;MGQYHLVANIDRREFLHPHKFGEGFKLMEFGTGRAVPLAMTILLSASNGRGGGDFRGEGAGRWAGDRIAIIGDYFEEGDVEGLTGRDMADLWSSTVEDDHGWTDISEMVRGMLHLSGEVEFYLNDQPGFGVNQFVPWLDRGHGRPEGVPCIEVR
;
A
#
# COMPACT_ATOMS: atom_id res chain seq x y z
N MET A 1 -20.02 5.07 11.21
CA MET A 1 -18.78 5.45 10.49
C MET A 1 -17.66 4.55 11.02
N GLY A 2 -16.66 4.23 10.22
CA GLY A 2 -15.52 3.38 10.64
C GLY A 2 -14.23 4.19 10.68
N GLN A 3 -13.21 3.65 11.35
CA GLN A 3 -11.88 4.24 11.48
C GLN A 3 -11.15 4.26 10.12
N TYR A 4 -10.48 5.38 9.83
CA TYR A 4 -9.62 5.57 8.65
C TYR A 4 -8.18 5.29 9.01
N HIS A 5 -7.39 4.77 8.07
CA HIS A 5 -6.01 4.40 8.33
C HIS A 5 -5.05 4.90 7.24
N LEU A 6 -3.82 5.16 7.66
CA LEU A 6 -2.66 5.41 6.81
C LEU A 6 -1.63 4.31 7.05
N VAL A 7 -0.83 3.99 6.03
CA VAL A 7 0.37 3.16 6.23
C VAL A 7 1.54 4.11 6.46
N ALA A 8 2.20 4.02 7.61
CA ALA A 8 3.23 4.97 8.03
C ALA A 8 4.56 4.25 8.31
N ASN A 9 5.64 4.79 7.77
CA ASN A 9 7.00 4.49 8.19
C ASN A 9 7.44 5.54 9.22
N ILE A 10 7.65 5.07 10.44
CA ILE A 10 7.86 5.88 11.62
C ILE A 10 9.29 6.43 11.65
N ASP A 11 10.26 5.61 11.27
CA ASP A 11 11.68 6.00 11.32
C ASP A 11 12.00 7.07 10.29
N ARG A 12 11.28 7.07 9.16
CA ARG A 12 11.45 8.05 8.08
C ARG A 12 10.46 9.21 8.12
N ARG A 13 9.41 9.13 8.95
CA ARG A 13 8.23 10.00 8.88
C ARG A 13 7.65 10.10 7.46
N GLU A 14 7.42 8.95 6.85
CA GLU A 14 6.80 8.84 5.53
C GLU A 14 5.46 8.11 5.64
N PHE A 15 4.50 8.39 4.76
CA PHE A 15 3.23 7.65 4.74
C PHE A 15 2.67 7.42 3.34
N LEU A 16 1.79 6.42 3.25
CA LEU A 16 0.94 6.15 2.11
C LEU A 16 -0.50 6.51 2.44
N HIS A 17 -1.13 7.20 1.50
CA HIS A 17 -2.51 7.65 1.54
C HIS A 17 -3.36 6.79 0.61
N PRO A 18 -4.18 5.85 1.11
CA PRO A 18 -4.89 4.86 0.29
C PRO A 18 -5.68 5.42 -0.90
N HIS A 19 -6.35 6.56 -0.74
CA HIS A 19 -7.12 7.17 -1.84
C HIS A 19 -6.25 7.63 -3.02
N LYS A 20 -4.97 7.96 -2.81
CA LYS A 20 -4.07 8.31 -3.92
C LYS A 20 -3.76 7.08 -4.79
N PHE A 21 -3.99 5.87 -4.26
CA PHE A 21 -3.92 4.61 -4.99
C PHE A 21 -5.27 4.15 -5.56
N GLY A 22 -6.35 4.92 -5.37
CA GLY A 22 -7.70 4.55 -5.79
C GLY A 22 -8.41 3.57 -4.85
N GLU A 23 -7.90 3.35 -3.64
CA GLU A 23 -8.48 2.44 -2.64
C GLU A 23 -9.12 3.21 -1.49
N GLY A 24 -10.03 2.59 -0.74
CA GLY A 24 -10.70 3.22 0.41
C GLY A 24 -9.80 3.34 1.65
N PHE A 25 -10.20 4.17 2.62
CA PHE A 25 -9.44 4.45 3.84
C PHE A 25 -9.65 3.46 4.99
N LYS A 26 -10.71 2.65 4.98
CA LYS A 26 -10.92 1.71 6.09
C LYS A 26 -9.96 0.54 5.94
N LEU A 27 -9.50 -0.01 7.06
CA LEU A 27 -8.48 -1.06 7.10
C LEU A 27 -8.74 -2.20 6.09
N MET A 28 -9.98 -2.69 6.04
CA MET A 28 -10.34 -3.77 5.12
C MET A 28 -10.52 -3.32 3.66
N GLU A 29 -10.74 -2.03 3.39
CA GLU A 29 -10.94 -1.52 2.01
C GLU A 29 -9.63 -1.57 1.20
N PHE A 30 -8.51 -1.11 1.78
CA PHE A 30 -7.20 -1.21 1.12
C PHE A 30 -6.43 -2.48 1.50
N GLY A 31 -6.70 -3.08 2.68
CA GLY A 31 -6.04 -4.30 3.13
C GLY A 31 -6.35 -5.52 2.25
N THR A 32 -7.55 -5.57 1.67
CA THR A 32 -7.92 -6.58 0.64
C THR A 32 -7.81 -6.03 -0.78
N GLY A 33 -7.27 -4.82 -0.92
CA GLY A 33 -6.99 -4.18 -2.18
C GLY A 33 -5.82 -4.84 -2.90
N ARG A 34 -5.36 -4.19 -3.98
CA ARG A 34 -4.20 -4.60 -4.77
C ARG A 34 -3.11 -3.54 -4.75
N ALA A 35 -3.47 -2.26 -4.78
CA ALA A 35 -2.53 -1.18 -4.99
C ALA A 35 -1.70 -0.88 -3.72
N VAL A 36 -2.34 -0.64 -2.57
CA VAL A 36 -1.61 -0.39 -1.31
C VAL A 36 -0.83 -1.63 -0.86
N PRO A 37 -1.37 -2.87 -0.89
CA PRO A 37 -0.59 -4.07 -0.54
C PRO A 37 0.61 -4.31 -1.47
N LEU A 38 0.48 -4.04 -2.77
CA LEU A 38 1.61 -4.13 -3.71
C LEU A 38 2.66 -3.05 -3.43
N ALA A 39 2.23 -1.80 -3.20
CA ALA A 39 3.10 -0.70 -2.79
C ALA A 39 3.91 -1.08 -1.54
N MET A 40 3.25 -1.62 -0.51
CA MET A 40 3.93 -2.12 0.69
C MET A 40 4.93 -3.23 0.36
N THR A 41 4.54 -4.22 -0.45
CA THR A 41 5.43 -5.32 -0.86
C THR A 41 6.72 -4.81 -1.50
N ILE A 42 6.61 -3.82 -2.39
CA ILE A 42 7.77 -3.20 -3.07
C ILE A 42 8.60 -2.38 -2.08
N LEU A 43 7.99 -1.53 -1.26
CA LEU A 43 8.69 -0.69 -0.30
C LEU A 43 9.45 -1.51 0.76
N LEU A 44 8.91 -2.66 1.15
CA LEU A 44 9.48 -3.56 2.15
C LEU A 44 10.53 -4.54 1.59
N SER A 45 10.76 -4.55 0.28
CA SER A 45 11.58 -5.56 -0.40
C SER A 45 13.10 -5.42 -0.13
N ALA A 46 13.57 -6.00 0.98
CA ALA A 46 14.97 -5.90 1.43
C ALA A 46 16.02 -6.60 0.54
N SER A 47 15.59 -7.50 -0.34
CA SER A 47 16.48 -8.31 -1.20
C SER A 47 16.09 -8.26 -2.68
N ASN A 48 15.63 -7.10 -3.12
CA ASN A 48 15.19 -6.85 -4.48
C ASN A 48 16.35 -6.56 -5.46
N GLY A 49 16.17 -6.89 -6.75
CA GLY A 49 17.08 -6.55 -7.85
C GLY A 49 18.05 -7.66 -8.28
N ARG A 50 17.95 -8.88 -7.73
CA ARG A 50 18.85 -10.01 -8.01
C ARG A 50 18.19 -11.08 -8.90
N GLY A 51 16.88 -11.28 -8.77
CA GLY A 51 16.09 -12.30 -9.46
C GLY A 51 15.30 -11.78 -10.68
N GLY A 52 14.94 -12.68 -11.60
CA GLY A 52 14.17 -12.33 -12.79
C GLY A 52 12.76 -11.80 -12.52
N GLY A 53 12.17 -12.13 -11.36
CA GLY A 53 10.85 -11.67 -10.93
C GLY A 53 10.85 -10.44 -10.01
N ASP A 54 12.00 -9.80 -9.83
CA ASP A 54 12.14 -8.65 -8.92
C ASP A 54 11.63 -7.37 -9.56
N PHE A 55 11.11 -6.47 -8.73
CA PHE A 55 10.74 -5.13 -9.15
C PHE A 55 11.99 -4.34 -9.55
N ARG A 56 12.00 -3.67 -10.72
CA ARG A 56 13.20 -2.98 -11.23
C ARG A 56 13.16 -1.46 -11.10
N GLY A 57 12.11 -0.89 -10.52
CA GLY A 57 12.00 0.55 -10.29
C GLY A 57 12.80 1.04 -9.09
N GLU A 58 13.16 2.32 -9.14
CA GLU A 58 13.78 3.03 -8.02
C GLU A 58 12.84 3.08 -6.81
N GLY A 59 13.39 3.02 -5.59
CA GLY A 59 12.62 3.07 -4.34
C GLY A 59 12.09 1.74 -3.82
N ALA A 60 12.33 0.63 -4.53
CA ALA A 60 12.18 -0.70 -3.93
C ALA A 60 13.06 -0.86 -2.68
N GLY A 61 12.50 -1.44 -1.63
CA GLY A 61 13.21 -1.61 -0.36
C GLY A 61 13.43 -0.31 0.41
N ARG A 62 12.82 0.82 0.01
CA ARG A 62 12.96 2.11 0.72
C ARG A 62 12.62 2.00 2.20
N TRP A 63 11.64 1.19 2.56
CA TRP A 63 11.18 0.96 3.93
C TRP A 63 11.72 -0.35 4.53
N ALA A 64 12.65 -1.02 3.86
CA ALA A 64 13.19 -2.30 4.33
C ALA A 64 13.97 -2.12 5.64
N GLY A 65 13.47 -2.76 6.70
CA GLY A 65 14.12 -2.75 8.03
C GLY A 65 13.65 -1.63 8.96
N ASP A 66 12.78 -0.74 8.50
CA ASP A 66 12.24 0.37 9.30
C ASP A 66 11.03 -0.08 10.15
N ARG A 67 10.70 0.71 11.18
CA ARG A 67 9.45 0.57 11.97
C ARG A 67 8.27 1.11 11.18
N ILE A 68 7.29 0.25 10.90
CA ILE A 68 6.15 0.55 10.04
C ILE A 68 4.87 0.12 10.74
N ALA A 69 3.85 0.96 10.69
CA ALA A 69 2.56 0.69 11.26
C ALA A 69 1.43 1.13 10.33
N ILE A 70 0.29 0.46 10.41
CA ILE A 70 -0.97 0.95 9.87
C ILE A 70 -1.68 1.68 11.01
N ILE A 71 -1.76 3.00 10.91
CA ILE A 71 -2.19 3.86 12.00
C ILE A 71 -3.55 4.44 11.67
N GLY A 72 -4.50 4.25 12.59
CA GLY A 72 -5.85 4.74 12.43
C GLY A 72 -6.09 6.12 13.06
N ASP A 73 -7.17 6.79 12.68
CA ASP A 73 -7.58 8.10 13.22
C ASP A 73 -8.12 8.02 14.67
N TYR A 74 -8.36 6.80 15.18
CA TYR A 74 -8.69 6.55 16.60
C TYR A 74 -7.48 6.15 17.45
N PHE A 75 -6.26 6.48 17.01
CA PHE A 75 -5.03 6.14 17.72
C PHE A 75 -5.05 6.57 19.20
N GLU A 76 -4.56 5.68 20.07
CA GLU A 76 -4.26 5.96 21.48
C GLU A 76 -2.75 5.83 21.76
N GLU A 77 -2.24 6.65 22.70
CA GLU A 77 -0.84 6.55 23.10
C GLU A 77 -0.52 5.15 23.64
N GLY A 78 0.49 4.50 23.04
CA GLY A 78 0.85 3.12 23.34
C GLY A 78 0.46 2.11 22.26
N ASP A 79 -0.40 2.48 21.30
CA ASP A 79 -0.69 1.64 20.12
C ASP A 79 0.58 1.34 19.31
N VAL A 80 1.48 2.32 19.24
CA VAL A 80 2.79 2.21 18.62
C VAL A 80 3.84 2.81 19.54
N GLU A 81 4.87 2.02 19.86
CA GLU A 81 5.92 2.43 20.78
C GLU A 81 6.68 3.68 20.27
N GLY A 82 6.75 4.70 21.12
CA GLY A 82 7.48 5.94 20.84
C GLY A 82 6.71 6.96 20.01
N LEU A 83 5.42 6.74 19.74
CA LEU A 83 4.54 7.74 19.13
C LEU A 83 3.60 8.36 20.18
N THR A 84 3.40 9.67 20.07
CA THR A 84 2.51 10.46 20.92
C THR A 84 1.25 10.89 20.18
N GLY A 85 0.24 11.38 20.90
CA GLY A 85 -0.93 12.00 20.26
C GLY A 85 -0.56 13.21 19.37
N ARG A 86 0.55 13.90 19.66
CA ARG A 86 1.07 14.98 18.81
C ARG A 86 1.61 14.44 17.48
N ASP A 87 2.38 13.36 17.50
CA ASP A 87 2.90 12.76 16.26
C ASP A 87 1.75 12.33 15.34
N MET A 88 0.62 11.92 15.90
CA MET A 88 -0.58 11.57 15.14
C MET A 88 -1.29 12.78 14.58
N ALA A 89 -1.44 13.84 15.37
CA ALA A 89 -1.98 15.10 14.87
C ALA A 89 -1.14 15.61 13.68
N ASP A 90 0.18 15.54 13.79
CA ASP A 90 1.13 15.93 12.74
C ASP A 90 1.00 15.02 11.49
N LEU A 91 0.92 13.70 11.67
CA LEU A 91 0.70 12.74 10.57
C LEU A 91 -0.59 13.03 9.81
N TRP A 92 -1.71 13.17 10.52
CA TRP A 92 -3.01 13.42 9.88
C TRP A 92 -3.08 14.81 9.25
N SER A 93 -2.46 15.82 9.85
CA SER A 93 -2.38 17.17 9.26
C SER A 93 -1.55 17.15 7.98
N SER A 94 -0.52 16.29 7.90
CA SER A 94 0.29 16.08 6.70
C SER A 94 -0.49 15.51 5.50
N THR A 95 -1.71 14.99 5.70
CA THR A 95 -2.58 14.56 4.59
C THR A 95 -3.21 15.73 3.83
N VAL A 96 -3.21 16.92 4.43
CA VAL A 96 -3.84 18.14 3.90
C VAL A 96 -2.81 19.23 3.61
N GLU A 97 -1.74 19.32 4.41
CA GLU A 97 -0.73 20.37 4.35
C GLU A 97 0.70 19.79 4.46
N ASP A 98 1.63 20.27 3.64
CA ASP A 98 2.98 19.66 3.53
C ASP A 98 3.98 20.08 4.64
N ASP A 99 3.55 20.74 5.73
CA ASP A 99 4.43 21.39 6.72
C ASP A 99 4.37 20.80 8.15
N HIS A 100 3.96 19.54 8.29
CA HIS A 100 3.81 18.89 9.60
C HIS A 100 4.81 17.75 9.85
N GLY A 101 5.93 17.75 9.12
CA GLY A 101 7.06 16.86 9.38
C GLY A 101 6.88 15.41 8.95
N TRP A 102 5.75 15.04 8.34
CA TRP A 102 5.59 13.78 7.63
C TRP A 102 5.52 14.01 6.12
N THR A 103 6.14 13.10 5.35
CA THR A 103 6.16 13.17 3.90
C THR A 103 5.19 12.17 3.29
N ASP A 104 4.24 12.65 2.50
CA ASP A 104 3.40 11.80 1.67
C ASP A 104 4.20 11.29 0.46
N ILE A 105 4.50 9.99 0.43
CA ILE A 105 5.24 9.38 -0.68
C ILE A 105 4.31 8.68 -1.68
N SER A 106 2.99 8.83 -1.55
CA SER A 106 2.00 8.07 -2.33
C SER A 106 2.13 8.31 -3.83
N GLU A 107 2.33 9.55 -4.27
CA GLU A 107 2.47 9.87 -5.69
C GLU A 107 3.76 9.29 -6.28
N MET A 108 4.86 9.32 -5.52
CA MET A 108 6.12 8.71 -5.91
C MET A 108 5.92 7.20 -6.12
N VAL A 109 5.29 6.52 -5.15
CA VAL A 109 5.06 5.07 -5.22
C VAL A 109 4.02 4.71 -6.28
N ARG A 110 2.96 5.50 -6.44
CA ARG A 110 1.99 5.36 -7.53
C ARG A 110 2.69 5.45 -8.89
N GLY A 111 3.64 6.39 -9.04
CA GLY A 111 4.48 6.49 -10.23
C GLY A 111 5.30 5.21 -10.49
N MET A 112 5.92 4.64 -9.45
CA MET A 112 6.65 3.36 -9.56
C MET A 112 5.75 2.23 -10.08
N LEU A 113 4.54 2.13 -9.54
CA LEU A 113 3.56 1.13 -9.94
C LEU A 113 3.16 1.26 -11.42
N HIS A 114 2.94 2.48 -11.91
CA HIS A 114 2.64 2.72 -13.32
C HIS A 114 3.80 2.37 -14.24
N LEU A 115 5.03 2.78 -13.89
CA LEU A 115 6.23 2.60 -14.73
C LEU A 115 6.62 1.14 -14.92
N SER A 116 6.26 0.26 -13.98
CA SER A 116 6.55 -1.16 -14.08
C SER A 116 5.67 -1.92 -15.08
N GLY A 117 4.62 -1.30 -15.64
CA GLY A 117 3.63 -2.01 -16.47
C GLY A 117 2.75 -2.99 -15.68
N GLU A 118 3.05 -3.24 -14.40
CA GLU A 118 2.31 -4.13 -13.50
C GLU A 118 0.91 -3.57 -13.13
N VAL A 119 0.63 -2.29 -13.46
CA VAL A 119 -0.61 -1.59 -13.09
C VAL A 119 -1.38 -1.00 -14.27
N GLU A 120 -0.86 -1.05 -15.51
CA GLU A 120 -1.55 -0.52 -16.70
C GLU A 120 -2.88 -1.25 -17.01
N PHE A 121 -3.07 -2.46 -16.48
CA PHE A 121 -4.31 -3.22 -16.62
C PHE A 121 -5.45 -2.78 -15.66
N TYR A 122 -5.18 -1.99 -14.61
CA TYR A 122 -6.13 -1.82 -13.50
C TYR A 122 -6.75 -0.43 -13.34
N LEU A 123 -6.08 0.63 -13.77
CA LEU A 123 -6.63 1.99 -13.65
C LEU A 123 -7.57 2.37 -14.80
N ASN A 124 -7.49 1.67 -15.93
CA ASN A 124 -8.30 1.95 -17.12
C ASN A 124 -9.61 1.14 -17.22
N ASP A 125 -9.87 0.18 -16.32
CA ASP A 125 -11.04 -0.72 -16.43
C ASP A 125 -11.94 -0.75 -15.19
N GLN A 126 -12.28 0.42 -14.63
CA GLN A 126 -13.24 0.53 -13.51
C GLN A 126 -14.51 1.29 -13.92
N PRO A 127 -15.46 0.68 -14.67
CA PRO A 127 -16.83 1.15 -14.66
C PRO A 127 -17.49 0.69 -13.34
N GLY A 128 -17.46 1.55 -12.32
CA GLY A 128 -18.34 1.48 -11.16
C GLY A 128 -18.14 0.28 -10.23
N PHE A 129 -17.10 0.31 -9.38
CA PHE A 129 -17.08 -0.53 -8.18
C PHE A 129 -17.87 0.14 -7.05
N GLY A 130 -19.16 -0.18 -6.99
CA GLY A 130 -20.00 0.04 -5.83
C GLY A 130 -19.57 -0.87 -4.67
N VAL A 131 -19.62 -0.30 -3.47
CA VAL A 131 -19.67 -1.00 -2.18
C VAL A 131 -20.51 -2.29 -2.26
N ASN A 132 -19.97 -3.42 -1.79
CA ASN A 132 -20.56 -4.78 -1.74
C ASN A 132 -20.23 -5.77 -2.89
N GLN A 133 -18.96 -6.09 -3.09
CA GLN A 133 -18.58 -7.40 -3.64
C GLN A 133 -17.42 -7.96 -2.82
N PHE A 134 -17.76 -8.77 -1.81
CA PHE A 134 -16.84 -9.63 -1.09
C PHE A 134 -16.09 -10.56 -2.06
N VAL A 135 -14.82 -10.79 -1.79
CA VAL A 135 -13.85 -11.60 -2.55
C VAL A 135 -14.40 -12.99 -2.92
N PRO A 136 -14.68 -13.32 -4.20
CA PRO A 136 -15.19 -14.65 -4.58
C PRO A 136 -14.09 -15.72 -4.80
N TRP A 137 -12.81 -15.40 -4.62
CA TRP A 137 -11.72 -16.27 -5.09
C TRP A 137 -11.26 -17.36 -4.09
N LEU A 138 -11.97 -17.55 -2.97
CA LEU A 138 -11.61 -18.60 -1.99
C LEU A 138 -12.51 -19.83 -1.98
N ASP A 139 -13.49 -19.96 -2.89
CA ASP A 139 -14.46 -21.07 -2.77
C ASP A 139 -14.93 -21.76 -4.07
N ARG A 140 -14.10 -21.84 -5.12
CA ARG A 140 -14.41 -22.78 -6.22
C ARG A 140 -13.16 -23.51 -6.71
N GLY A 141 -13.08 -24.78 -6.36
CA GLY A 141 -12.17 -25.77 -6.95
C GLY A 141 -12.47 -26.04 -8.43
N HIS A 142 -12.23 -25.04 -9.27
CA HIS A 142 -12.24 -25.18 -10.72
C HIS A 142 -10.87 -24.83 -11.30
N GLY A 143 -10.43 -25.70 -12.21
CA GLY A 143 -9.09 -25.71 -12.77
C GLY A 143 -8.65 -24.39 -13.40
N ARG A 144 -7.33 -24.25 -13.43
CA ARG A 144 -6.55 -23.16 -14.01
C ARG A 144 -7.06 -22.77 -15.42
N PRO A 145 -7.13 -21.49 -15.77
CA PRO A 145 -7.37 -21.08 -17.15
C PRO A 145 -6.19 -21.51 -18.05
N GLU A 146 -6.47 -22.11 -19.20
CA GLU A 146 -5.47 -22.43 -20.22
C GLU A 146 -4.86 -21.13 -20.78
N GLY A 147 -3.53 -21.14 -20.99
CA GLY A 147 -2.82 -20.04 -21.67
C GLY A 147 -1.96 -19.12 -20.80
N VAL A 148 -1.87 -19.34 -19.48
CA VAL A 148 -0.92 -18.63 -18.61
C VAL A 148 0.41 -19.38 -18.59
N PRO A 149 1.52 -18.84 -19.12
CA PRO A 149 2.81 -19.52 -19.09
C PRO A 149 3.27 -19.68 -17.63
N CYS A 150 3.60 -20.91 -17.25
CA CYS A 150 4.32 -21.20 -16.01
C CYS A 150 5.72 -20.60 -16.10
N ILE A 151 6.08 -19.77 -15.12
CA ILE A 151 7.50 -19.60 -14.78
C ILE A 151 7.89 -20.87 -14.02
N GLU A 152 8.48 -21.83 -14.73
CA GLU A 152 9.22 -22.92 -14.08
C GLU A 152 10.51 -22.33 -13.52
N VAL A 153 10.57 -22.19 -12.20
CA VAL A 153 11.82 -21.93 -11.49
C VAL A 153 12.61 -23.24 -11.48
N ARG A 154 13.69 -23.28 -12.27
CA ARG A 154 14.75 -24.29 -12.13
C ARG A 154 15.73 -23.92 -11.04
#